data_AF-X0LGC1-F1
#
_entry.id   AF-X0LGC1-F1
#
_cell.length_a   1.000
_cell.length_b   1.000
_cell.length_c   1.000
_cell.angle_alpha   90.00
_cell.angle_beta   90.00
_cell.angle_gamma   90.00
#
_symmetry.space_group_name_H-M   'P 1'
#
loop_
_entity.id
_entity.type
_entity.pdbx_description
1 polymer ?
#
loop_
_entity_poly.entity_id
_entity_poly.type
_entity_poly.pdbx_seq_one_letter_code
_entity_poly.pdbx_strand_id
1 'polypeptide(L)'
;MSDSVKVIGGGRFSDGYFVTPGVKAAVVSHLRDVHDLHVWAFGDGPLDIPMLWEADQAVVVVDGHLRARQVLLPSTSSPRLDNNSLPVVSFDDGDFVKSIVDPRPERRPLKKYDATNKAASNILMSPMRSAAVSGPMLRAAHANVGRYLATEYVSKLIGLEEFTISHLQGHQTTGHRLRNEAKTSIIALMRGGEPMAFGISDVFPQAMFVHASSADDVKKHHVQGQSNVILVDSVINSGKSVIELIKRVVRLEPNISITVVAGVVQTEAIAEGHLFAKVMRRHGAGLIALRISENKFTGTKTTDTGNRLFNTTRLA
;
A
#
# COMPACT_ATOMS: atom_id res chain seq x y z
N MET A 1 37.61 10.36 5.03
CA MET A 1 37.40 8.97 5.49
C MET A 1 38.06 7.92 4.59
N SER A 2 38.47 8.23 3.35
CA SER A 2 39.11 7.25 2.46
C SER A 2 40.55 6.86 2.87
N ASP A 3 41.25 7.71 3.61
CA ASP A 3 42.69 7.51 3.86
C ASP A 3 42.98 6.63 5.09
N SER A 4 41.93 6.21 5.81
CA SER A 4 42.01 5.40 7.04
C SER A 4 41.26 4.08 6.98
N VAL A 5 40.58 3.77 5.87
CA VAL A 5 39.74 2.57 5.75
C VAL A 5 40.35 1.62 4.72
N LYS A 6 40.94 0.52 5.20
CA LYS A 6 41.35 -0.61 4.36
C LYS A 6 40.15 -1.54 4.17
N VAL A 7 39.64 -1.62 2.95
CA VAL A 7 38.58 -2.56 2.59
C VAL A 7 39.19 -3.96 2.46
N ILE A 8 38.74 -4.90 3.28
CA ILE A 8 39.14 -6.31 3.20
C ILE A 8 37.95 -7.11 2.64
N GLY A 9 37.90 -7.20 1.31
CA GLY A 9 37.03 -8.14 0.60
C GLY A 9 35.72 -7.59 0.02
N GLY A 10 35.28 -8.25 -1.06
CA GLY A 10 34.02 -8.01 -1.76
C GLY A 10 33.36 -9.34 -2.12
N GLY A 11 32.02 -9.38 -2.12
CA GLY A 11 31.25 -10.60 -2.41
C GLY A 11 30.92 -10.82 -3.89
N ARG A 12 31.43 -9.98 -4.79
CA ARG A 12 31.10 -10.07 -6.21
C ARG A 12 32.14 -10.93 -6.93
N PHE A 13 31.66 -11.82 -7.78
CA PHE A 13 32.50 -12.67 -8.62
C PHE A 13 33.44 -11.85 -9.53
N SER A 14 33.07 -10.60 -9.83
CA SER A 14 33.88 -9.63 -10.59
C SER A 14 35.16 -9.19 -9.89
N ASP A 15 35.25 -9.36 -8.57
CA ASP A 15 36.32 -8.78 -7.75
C ASP A 15 37.54 -9.71 -7.64
N GLY A 16 37.50 -10.87 -8.30
CA GLY A 16 38.60 -11.83 -8.40
C GLY A 16 38.84 -12.70 -7.16
N TYR A 17 38.19 -12.40 -6.03
CA TYR A 17 38.28 -13.15 -4.78
C TYR A 17 36.90 -13.27 -4.13
N PHE A 18 36.61 -14.41 -3.48
CA PHE A 18 35.33 -14.68 -2.83
C PHE A 18 35.51 -14.83 -1.32
N VAL A 19 34.92 -13.92 -0.54
CA VAL A 19 34.95 -14.01 0.93
C VAL A 19 33.75 -14.80 1.43
N THR A 20 34.00 -16.04 1.84
CA THR A 20 32.96 -16.92 2.41
C THR A 20 32.54 -16.43 3.80
N PRO A 21 31.37 -16.85 4.32
CA PRO A 21 30.96 -16.54 5.69
C PRO A 21 32.00 -16.95 6.74
N GLY A 22 32.65 -18.11 6.54
CA GLY A 22 33.70 -18.59 7.43
C GLY A 22 34.94 -17.71 7.40
N VAL A 23 35.32 -17.19 6.24
CA VAL A 23 36.46 -16.25 6.15
C VAL A 23 36.13 -14.93 6.85
N LYS A 24 34.90 -14.41 6.71
CA LYS A 24 34.48 -13.21 7.45
C LYS A 24 34.59 -13.40 8.96
N ALA A 25 34.10 -14.53 9.48
CA ALA A 25 34.20 -14.88 10.90
C ALA A 25 35.66 -15.00 11.36
N ALA A 26 36.49 -15.70 10.58
CA ALA A 26 37.90 -15.87 10.89
C ALA A 26 38.64 -14.52 10.93
N VAL A 27 38.33 -13.59 10.03
CA VAL A 27 38.90 -12.23 10.07
C VAL A 27 38.48 -11.49 11.34
N VAL A 28 37.20 -11.51 11.70
CA VAL A 28 36.71 -10.83 12.91
C VAL A 28 37.34 -11.43 14.17
N SER A 29 37.33 -12.76 14.31
CA SER A 29 38.00 -13.44 15.42
C SER A 29 39.50 -13.16 15.44
N HIS A 30 40.20 -13.11 14.30
CA HIS A 30 41.63 -12.80 14.29
C HIS A 30 41.92 -11.36 14.75
N LEU A 31 41.10 -10.39 14.32
CA LEU A 31 41.20 -9.00 14.78
C LEU A 31 40.94 -8.88 16.28
N ARG A 32 39.95 -9.61 16.80
CA ARG A 32 39.61 -9.62 18.23
C ARG A 32 40.66 -10.34 19.07
N ASP A 33 41.00 -11.58 18.71
CA ASP A 33 41.73 -12.52 19.57
C ASP A 33 43.25 -12.43 19.41
N VAL A 34 43.75 -12.10 18.22
CA VAL A 34 45.21 -12.02 17.95
C VAL A 34 45.72 -10.59 18.00
N HIS A 35 44.92 -9.64 17.54
CA HIS A 35 45.29 -8.22 17.53
C HIS A 35 44.71 -7.42 18.70
N ASP A 36 43.90 -8.05 19.57
CA ASP A 36 43.31 -7.43 20.76
C ASP A 36 42.54 -6.14 20.42
N LEU A 37 41.87 -6.13 19.26
CA LEU A 37 41.07 -5.00 18.81
C LEU A 37 39.61 -5.19 19.22
N HIS A 38 38.95 -4.10 19.62
CA HIS A 38 37.51 -4.09 19.80
C HIS A 38 36.79 -3.98 18.45
N VAL A 39 36.10 -5.03 18.01
CA VAL A 39 35.58 -5.17 16.65
C VAL A 39 34.08 -4.88 16.58
N TRP A 40 33.69 -4.02 15.64
CA TRP A 40 32.31 -3.80 15.22
C TRP A 40 32.06 -4.50 13.88
N ALA A 41 31.05 -5.35 13.80
CA ALA A 41 30.63 -5.98 12.56
C ALA A 41 29.27 -5.45 12.09
N PHE A 42 29.18 -5.14 10.80
CA PHE A 42 27.96 -4.67 10.13
C PHE A 42 27.58 -5.68 9.05
N GLY A 43 26.38 -6.25 9.13
CA GLY A 43 25.92 -7.28 8.19
C GLY A 43 24.49 -7.05 7.73
N ASP A 44 24.19 -7.35 6.47
CA ASP A 44 22.87 -7.17 5.87
C ASP A 44 22.24 -8.50 5.40
N GLY A 45 22.97 -9.61 5.52
CA GLY A 45 22.45 -10.91 5.09
C GLY A 45 22.98 -12.13 5.85
N PRO A 46 22.45 -13.33 5.55
CA PRO A 46 22.82 -14.58 6.24
C PRO A 46 24.31 -14.92 6.16
N LEU A 47 25.02 -14.44 5.15
CA LEU A 47 26.45 -14.65 4.98
C LEU A 47 27.30 -13.89 6.01
N ASP A 48 26.70 -12.92 6.71
CA ASP A 48 27.37 -12.09 7.71
C ASP A 48 27.15 -12.61 9.13
N ILE A 49 26.19 -13.51 9.35
CA ILE A 49 25.85 -14.04 10.68
C ILE A 49 27.09 -14.60 11.40
N PRO A 50 27.97 -15.41 10.76
CA PRO A 50 29.16 -15.91 11.44
C PRO A 50 30.11 -14.81 11.91
N MET A 51 30.28 -13.72 11.14
CA MET A 51 31.14 -12.62 11.58
C MET A 51 30.47 -11.73 12.63
N LEU A 52 29.14 -11.63 12.61
CA LEU A 52 28.38 -10.92 13.64
C LEU A 52 28.46 -11.65 14.99
N TRP A 53 28.53 -12.98 15.01
CA TRP A 53 28.75 -13.75 16.24
C TRP A 53 30.14 -13.54 16.84
N GLU A 54 31.16 -13.34 16.00
CA GLU A 54 32.55 -13.15 16.46
C GLU A 54 32.87 -11.72 16.91
N ALA A 55 32.01 -10.74 16.63
CA ALA A 55 32.30 -9.35 16.97
C ALA A 55 31.92 -8.99 18.41
N ASP A 56 32.62 -8.02 19.00
CA ASP A 56 32.25 -7.45 20.30
C ASP A 56 30.93 -6.66 20.22
N GLN A 57 30.68 -6.04 19.05
CA GLN A 57 29.45 -5.35 18.72
C GLN A 57 28.97 -5.74 17.33
N ALA A 58 27.72 -6.17 17.23
CA ALA A 58 27.09 -6.60 15.99
C ALA A 58 25.94 -5.67 15.62
N VAL A 59 25.96 -5.17 14.38
CA VAL A 59 24.93 -4.31 13.82
C VAL A 59 24.35 -4.97 12.58
N VAL A 60 23.04 -5.27 12.62
CA VAL A 60 22.32 -5.73 11.43
C VAL A 60 21.86 -4.50 10.66
N VAL A 61 22.37 -4.35 9.45
CA VAL A 61 21.98 -3.31 8.52
C VAL A 61 20.73 -3.78 7.78
N VAL A 62 19.68 -2.99 7.92
CA VAL A 62 18.39 -3.21 7.29
C VAL A 62 18.11 -2.01 6.40
N ASP A 63 17.82 -2.28 5.12
CA ASP A 63 17.42 -1.23 4.18
C ASP A 63 16.15 -0.52 4.68
N GLY A 64 15.94 0.74 4.27
CA GLY A 64 14.90 1.68 4.72
C GLY A 64 13.45 1.27 4.40
N HIS A 65 13.22 -0.01 4.12
CA HIS A 65 11.94 -0.61 3.81
C HIS A 65 11.55 -1.74 4.78
N LEU A 66 12.29 -1.90 5.89
CA LEU A 66 11.97 -2.89 6.92
C LEU A 66 10.60 -2.60 7.55
N ARG A 67 9.61 -3.45 7.25
CA ARG A 67 8.33 -3.53 7.97
C ARG A 67 8.47 -4.55 9.11
N ALA A 68 9.07 -4.13 10.21
CA ALA A 68 9.21 -4.96 11.39
C ALA A 68 8.03 -4.78 12.35
N ARG A 69 7.76 -5.83 13.14
CA ARG A 69 6.80 -5.83 14.24
C ARG A 69 7.47 -6.51 15.42
N GLN A 70 7.13 -6.13 16.65
CA GLN A 70 7.69 -6.77 17.85
C GLN A 70 6.64 -7.66 18.52
N VAL A 71 7.05 -8.86 18.94
CA VAL A 71 6.26 -9.71 19.81
C VAL A 71 6.84 -9.62 21.22
N LEU A 72 5.98 -9.42 22.20
CA LEU A 72 6.35 -9.39 23.61
C LEU A 72 6.32 -10.81 24.17
N LEU A 73 7.46 -11.30 24.66
CA LEU A 73 7.59 -12.62 25.26
C LEU A 73 8.27 -12.51 26.64
N PRO A 74 7.56 -12.80 27.74
CA PRO A 74 6.10 -13.02 27.84
C PRO A 74 5.31 -11.77 27.41
N SER A 75 4.01 -11.92 27.10
CA SER A 75 3.15 -10.81 26.63
C SER A 75 3.02 -9.66 27.62
N THR A 76 3.39 -9.88 28.88
CA THR A 76 3.49 -8.89 29.96
C THR A 76 4.74 -8.01 29.88
N SER A 77 5.65 -8.27 28.94
CA SER A 77 6.89 -7.50 28.79
C SER A 77 6.63 -6.10 28.25
N SER A 78 7.44 -5.13 28.66
CA SER A 78 7.40 -3.79 28.06
C SER A 78 7.96 -3.82 26.62
N PRO A 79 7.38 -3.05 25.68
CA PRO A 79 7.97 -2.86 24.35
C PRO A 79 9.41 -2.37 24.45
N ARG A 80 10.32 -3.04 23.75
CA ARG A 80 11.76 -2.70 23.77
C ARG A 80 12.11 -1.59 22.78
N LEU A 81 11.24 -1.39 21.80
CA LEU A 81 11.37 -0.37 20.75
C LEU A 81 10.09 0.45 20.67
N ASP A 82 10.21 1.64 20.09
CA ASP A 82 9.10 2.58 19.90
C ASP A 82 7.93 1.93 19.13
N ASN A 83 6.72 2.10 19.66
CA ASN A 83 5.51 1.48 19.13
C ASN A 83 5.05 2.08 17.79
N ASN A 84 5.48 3.29 17.45
CA ASN A 84 5.16 3.90 16.16
C ASN A 84 6.02 3.29 15.04
N SER A 85 7.27 2.98 15.37
CA SER A 85 8.27 2.43 14.44
C SER A 85 8.19 0.89 14.34
N LEU A 86 7.94 0.20 15.46
CA LEU A 86 7.71 -1.24 15.54
C LEU A 86 6.40 -1.53 16.28
N PRO A 87 5.26 -1.70 15.57
CA PRO A 87 4.01 -2.05 16.22
C PRO A 87 4.10 -3.41 16.92
N VAL A 88 3.45 -3.50 18.08
CA VAL A 88 3.37 -4.73 18.88
C VAL A 88 2.33 -5.67 18.25
N VAL A 89 2.69 -6.95 18.12
CA VAL A 89 1.80 -8.04 17.67
C VAL A 89 1.85 -9.21 18.64
N SER A 90 0.74 -9.97 18.75
CA SER A 90 0.61 -11.11 19.66
C SER A 90 0.60 -12.43 18.90
N PHE A 91 1.16 -13.49 19.49
CA PHE A 91 0.96 -14.86 18.99
C PHE A 91 -0.48 -15.37 19.16
N ASP A 92 -1.34 -14.67 19.89
CA ASP A 92 -2.76 -14.99 19.98
C ASP A 92 -3.56 -14.39 18.81
N ASP A 93 -2.96 -13.47 18.03
CA ASP A 93 -3.58 -12.92 16.83
C ASP A 93 -3.54 -13.96 15.70
N GLY A 94 -4.70 -14.55 15.42
CA GLY A 94 -4.86 -15.56 14.39
C GLY A 94 -4.45 -15.10 12.98
N ASP A 95 -4.57 -13.81 12.66
CA ASP A 95 -4.10 -13.27 11.38
C ASP A 95 -2.57 -13.13 11.36
N PHE A 96 -1.96 -12.77 12.49
CA PHE A 96 -0.50 -12.74 12.64
C PHE A 96 0.11 -14.15 12.59
N VAL A 97 -0.46 -15.13 13.30
CA VAL A 97 0.02 -16.52 13.25
C VAL A 97 -0.09 -17.07 11.84
N LYS A 98 -1.24 -16.89 11.17
CA LYS A 98 -1.40 -17.21 9.74
C LYS A 98 -0.37 -16.49 8.88
N SER A 99 0.02 -15.28 9.26
CA SER A 99 1.03 -14.52 8.52
C SER A 99 2.41 -15.16 8.52
N ILE A 100 2.77 -15.86 9.61
CA ILE A 100 4.03 -16.57 9.80
C ILE A 100 4.00 -17.95 9.15
N VAL A 101 2.91 -18.69 9.35
CA VAL A 101 2.83 -20.11 8.92
C VAL A 101 2.45 -20.30 7.46
N ASP A 102 1.96 -19.26 6.78
CA ASP A 102 1.62 -19.31 5.36
C ASP A 102 2.82 -18.85 4.50
N PRO A 103 3.58 -19.78 3.89
CA PRO A 103 4.92 -19.52 3.37
C PRO A 103 4.93 -18.66 2.09
N ARG A 104 3.76 -18.26 1.55
CA ARG A 104 3.66 -17.49 0.31
C ARG A 104 2.53 -16.46 0.37
N PRO A 105 2.81 -15.20 0.75
CA PRO A 105 1.82 -14.11 0.65
C PRO A 105 1.23 -13.97 -0.76
N GLU A 106 1.99 -14.35 -1.79
CA GLU A 106 1.56 -14.35 -3.19
C GLU A 106 0.45 -15.37 -3.51
N ARG A 107 0.22 -16.37 -2.65
CA ARG A 107 -0.86 -17.36 -2.78
C ARG A 107 -2.12 -17.00 -2.00
N ARG A 108 -2.09 -15.96 -1.16
CA ARG A 108 -3.31 -15.51 -0.47
C ARG A 108 -4.34 -15.02 -1.48
N PRO A 109 -5.63 -15.28 -1.24
CA PRO A 109 -6.67 -14.67 -2.05
C PRO A 109 -6.53 -13.15 -1.98
N LEU A 110 -6.70 -12.49 -3.13
CA LEU A 110 -6.73 -11.03 -3.19
C LEU A 110 -7.92 -10.55 -2.33
N LYS A 111 -7.67 -9.65 -1.38
CA LYS A 111 -8.72 -9.02 -0.57
C LYS A 111 -9.55 -8.10 -1.48
N LYS A 112 -10.55 -8.66 -2.15
CA LYS A 112 -11.38 -7.95 -3.14
C LYS A 112 -12.85 -7.95 -2.77
N TYR A 113 -13.52 -6.85 -3.05
CA TYR A 113 -14.96 -6.70 -3.02
C TYR A 113 -15.43 -6.09 -4.34
N ASP A 114 -16.50 -6.62 -4.92
CA ASP A 114 -17.06 -6.05 -6.13
C ASP A 114 -18.58 -6.13 -6.18
N ALA A 115 -19.17 -5.27 -7.01
CA ALA A 115 -20.61 -5.19 -7.22
C ALA A 115 -21.04 -5.80 -8.57
N THR A 116 -20.20 -6.61 -9.23
CA THR A 116 -20.42 -7.06 -10.62
C THR A 116 -21.80 -7.66 -10.83
N ASN A 117 -22.28 -8.45 -9.87
CA ASN A 117 -23.55 -9.16 -9.95
C ASN A 117 -24.73 -8.47 -9.23
N LYS A 118 -24.57 -7.21 -8.79
CA LYS A 118 -25.64 -6.45 -8.12
C LYS A 118 -26.44 -5.61 -9.13
N ALA A 119 -27.76 -5.54 -8.95
CA ALA A 119 -28.61 -4.64 -9.74
C ALA A 119 -28.14 -3.17 -9.71
N ALA A 120 -27.64 -2.72 -8.55
CA ALA A 120 -27.06 -1.40 -8.38
C ALA A 120 -25.93 -1.10 -9.38
N SER A 121 -25.08 -2.09 -9.69
CA SER A 121 -23.96 -1.87 -10.61
C SER A 121 -24.45 -1.67 -12.05
N ASN A 122 -25.49 -2.39 -12.48
CA ASN A 122 -26.12 -2.18 -13.79
C ASN A 122 -26.68 -0.76 -13.93
N ILE A 123 -27.38 -0.27 -12.90
CA ILE A 123 -27.94 1.09 -12.88
C ILE A 123 -26.82 2.13 -12.92
N LEU A 124 -25.83 2.00 -12.03
CA LEU A 124 -24.76 2.98 -11.88
C LEU A 124 -23.80 3.02 -13.08
N MET A 125 -23.55 1.89 -13.74
CA MET A 125 -22.68 1.83 -14.92
C MET A 125 -23.30 2.39 -16.19
N SER A 126 -24.63 2.34 -16.32
CA SER A 126 -25.34 2.73 -17.54
C SER A 126 -24.94 4.13 -18.04
N PRO A 127 -24.99 5.21 -17.22
CA PRO A 127 -24.56 6.53 -17.65
C PRO A 127 -23.05 6.62 -17.96
N MET A 128 -22.20 5.83 -17.28
CA MET A 128 -20.75 5.84 -17.55
C MET A 128 -20.41 5.26 -18.93
N ARG A 129 -21.20 4.26 -19.36
CA ARG A 129 -21.02 3.54 -20.64
C ARG A 129 -21.70 4.23 -21.82
N SER A 130 -22.70 5.06 -21.58
CA SER A 130 -23.44 5.72 -22.64
C SER A 130 -22.57 6.73 -23.38
N ALA A 131 -22.40 6.55 -24.70
CA ALA A 131 -21.70 7.50 -25.56
C ALA A 131 -22.39 8.88 -25.61
N ALA A 132 -23.69 8.93 -25.30
CA ALA A 132 -24.47 10.17 -25.22
C ALA A 132 -24.17 10.99 -23.95
N VAL A 133 -23.44 10.44 -22.98
CA VAL A 133 -23.10 11.10 -21.71
C VAL A 133 -21.62 11.47 -21.69
N SER A 134 -21.33 12.76 -21.52
CA SER A 134 -19.98 13.32 -21.40
C SER A 134 -19.95 14.54 -20.47
N GLY A 135 -18.74 15.06 -20.21
CA GLY A 135 -18.56 16.31 -19.48
C GLY A 135 -19.12 16.25 -18.05
N PRO A 136 -19.78 17.32 -17.57
CA PRO A 136 -20.33 17.39 -16.21
C PRO A 136 -21.25 16.21 -15.84
N MET A 137 -22.09 15.76 -16.77
CA MET A 137 -23.00 14.63 -16.51
C MET A 137 -22.25 13.32 -16.29
N LEU A 138 -21.19 13.08 -17.07
CA LEU A 138 -20.35 11.90 -16.88
C LEU A 138 -19.57 11.98 -15.55
N ARG A 139 -19.07 13.16 -15.18
CA ARG A 139 -18.42 13.37 -13.88
C ARG A 139 -19.38 13.08 -12.72
N ALA A 140 -20.63 13.56 -12.81
CA ALA A 140 -21.66 13.28 -11.82
C ALA A 140 -21.97 11.77 -11.70
N ALA A 141 -21.99 11.04 -12.82
CA ALA A 141 -22.15 9.58 -12.81
C ALA A 141 -21.00 8.87 -12.07
N HIS A 142 -19.75 9.27 -12.34
CA HIS A 142 -18.57 8.74 -11.64
C HIS A 142 -18.59 9.09 -10.14
N ALA A 143 -18.99 10.31 -9.77
CA ALA A 143 -19.15 10.70 -8.36
C ALA A 143 -20.22 9.87 -7.65
N ASN A 144 -21.33 9.57 -8.33
CA ASN A 144 -22.37 8.71 -7.77
C ASN A 144 -21.86 7.29 -7.49
N VAL A 145 -21.02 6.75 -8.39
CA VAL A 145 -20.31 5.48 -8.16
C VAL A 145 -19.35 5.57 -6.98
N GLY A 146 -18.59 6.66 -6.88
CA GLY A 146 -17.70 6.91 -5.75
C GLY A 146 -18.43 6.85 -4.41
N ARG A 147 -19.57 7.56 -4.30
CA ARG A 147 -20.44 7.54 -3.12
C ARG A 147 -20.91 6.13 -2.80
N TYR A 148 -21.45 5.41 -3.78
CA TYR A 148 -21.91 4.04 -3.60
C TYR A 148 -20.80 3.11 -3.09
N LEU A 149 -19.63 3.12 -3.74
CA LEU A 149 -18.51 2.27 -3.36
C LEU A 149 -17.95 2.62 -1.97
N ALA A 150 -17.92 3.91 -1.63
CA ALA A 150 -17.51 4.39 -0.32
C ALA A 150 -18.43 3.87 0.79
N THR A 151 -19.74 4.09 0.64
CA THR A 151 -20.75 3.73 1.64
C THR A 151 -20.86 2.23 1.85
N GLU A 152 -20.83 1.42 0.79
CA GLU A 152 -21.07 -0.03 0.87
C GLU A 152 -19.79 -0.85 1.12
N TYR A 153 -18.70 -0.54 0.42
CA TYR A 153 -17.54 -1.42 0.35
C TYR A 153 -16.30 -0.87 1.04
N VAL A 154 -16.02 0.44 0.93
CA VAL A 154 -14.86 1.04 1.61
C VAL A 154 -15.07 0.99 3.12
N SER A 155 -16.26 1.40 3.58
CA SER A 155 -16.69 1.31 4.99
C SER A 155 -16.58 -0.13 5.54
N LYS A 156 -16.95 -1.14 4.74
CA LYS A 156 -16.84 -2.55 5.11
C LYS A 156 -15.39 -3.04 5.17
N LEU A 157 -14.56 -2.58 4.24
CA LEU A 157 -13.17 -3.02 4.11
C LEU A 157 -12.25 -2.41 5.17
N ILE A 158 -12.40 -1.11 5.42
CA ILE A 158 -11.60 -0.33 6.39
C ILE A 158 -12.21 -0.43 7.80
N GLY A 159 -13.53 -0.53 7.89
CA GLY A 159 -14.29 -0.54 9.13
C GLY A 159 -14.80 0.85 9.52
N LEU A 160 -15.73 0.86 10.46
CA LEU A 160 -16.26 2.07 11.07
C LEU A 160 -15.66 2.26 12.47
N GLU A 161 -15.74 3.49 12.94
CA GLU A 161 -15.53 3.88 14.34
C GLU A 161 -16.71 4.70 14.84
N GLU A 162 -16.93 4.64 16.14
CA GLU A 162 -17.97 5.39 16.83
C GLU A 162 -17.46 6.76 17.22
N PHE A 163 -18.36 7.74 17.23
CA PHE A 163 -18.08 9.05 17.79
C PHE A 163 -19.33 9.67 18.41
N THR A 164 -19.10 10.61 19.32
CA THR A 164 -20.19 11.30 20.00
C THR A 164 -20.77 12.38 19.10
N ILE A 165 -22.09 12.37 18.93
CA ILE A 165 -22.86 13.43 18.29
C ILE A 165 -23.87 14.02 19.28
N SER A 166 -24.14 15.31 19.15
CA SER A 166 -25.21 15.97 19.90
C SER A 166 -26.54 15.72 19.21
N HIS A 167 -27.43 15.01 19.89
CA HIS A 167 -28.78 14.77 19.42
C HIS A 167 -29.61 16.06 19.48
N LEU A 168 -30.56 16.22 18.58
CA LEU A 168 -31.45 17.40 18.54
C LEU A 168 -32.26 17.60 19.83
N GLN A 169 -32.44 16.54 20.62
CA GLN A 169 -33.12 16.59 21.93
C GLN A 169 -32.18 16.99 23.09
N GLY A 170 -30.94 17.44 22.80
CA GLY A 170 -30.01 17.98 23.78
C GLY A 170 -29.16 16.94 24.53
N HIS A 171 -29.36 15.64 24.28
CA HIS A 171 -28.50 14.58 24.82
C HIS A 171 -27.41 14.18 23.81
N GLN A 172 -26.35 13.53 24.29
CA GLN A 172 -25.36 12.92 23.41
C GLN A 172 -25.87 11.57 22.88
N THR A 173 -25.49 11.20 21.67
CA THR A 173 -25.73 9.88 21.08
C THR A 173 -24.56 9.45 20.20
N THR A 174 -24.58 8.22 19.70
CA THR A 174 -23.51 7.63 18.90
C THR A 174 -23.74 7.85 17.42
N GLY A 175 -22.75 8.42 16.74
CA GLY A 175 -22.61 8.45 15.29
C GLY A 175 -21.54 7.46 14.84
N HIS A 176 -21.52 7.17 13.54
CA HIS A 176 -20.51 6.32 12.92
C HIS A 176 -19.82 7.05 11.78
N ARG A 177 -18.51 6.83 11.67
CA ARG A 177 -17.69 7.36 10.58
C ARG A 177 -16.63 6.35 10.15
N LEU A 178 -15.90 6.63 9.09
CA LEU A 178 -14.82 5.74 8.65
C LEU A 178 -13.76 5.63 9.76
N ARG A 179 -13.26 4.42 10.00
CA ARG A 179 -12.19 4.23 10.98
C ARG A 179 -10.95 5.03 10.58
N ASN A 180 -10.47 5.88 11.48
CA ASN A 180 -9.38 6.82 11.25
C ASN A 180 -9.63 7.77 10.06
N GLU A 181 -10.86 8.30 9.90
CA GLU A 181 -11.22 9.15 8.76
C GLU A 181 -10.28 10.36 8.60
N ALA A 182 -10.01 11.10 9.68
CA ALA A 182 -9.11 12.26 9.68
C ALA A 182 -7.62 11.90 9.42
N LYS A 183 -7.28 10.61 9.49
CA LYS A 183 -5.97 10.04 9.13
C LYS A 183 -6.07 9.15 7.88
N THR A 184 -7.00 9.48 7.00
CA THR A 184 -7.15 8.83 5.70
C THR A 184 -6.84 9.83 4.59
N SER A 185 -6.09 9.38 3.59
CA SER A 185 -5.83 10.17 2.37
C SER A 185 -6.46 9.52 1.14
N ILE A 186 -7.26 10.28 0.41
CA ILE A 186 -7.89 9.91 -0.86
C ILE A 186 -7.00 10.46 -1.99
N ILE A 187 -6.36 9.58 -2.74
CA ILE A 187 -5.48 9.94 -3.85
C ILE A 187 -6.20 9.63 -5.17
N ALA A 188 -6.63 10.69 -5.86
CA ALA A 188 -7.25 10.63 -7.17
C ALA A 188 -6.19 10.50 -8.28
N LEU A 189 -6.21 9.40 -9.03
CA LEU A 189 -5.36 9.25 -10.21
C LEU A 189 -5.94 10.07 -11.37
N MET A 190 -5.23 11.13 -11.71
CA MET A 190 -5.67 12.09 -12.71
C MET A 190 -5.54 11.52 -14.13
N ARG A 191 -6.45 11.85 -15.04
CA ARG A 191 -7.67 12.67 -14.84
C ARG A 191 -8.91 11.82 -14.56
N GLY A 192 -8.86 10.52 -14.86
CA GLY A 192 -10.03 9.64 -14.86
C GLY A 192 -10.62 9.36 -13.47
N GLY A 193 -9.76 9.26 -12.45
CA GLY A 193 -10.17 8.90 -11.09
C GLY A 193 -10.84 10.04 -10.31
N GLU A 194 -10.59 11.31 -10.66
CA GLU A 194 -11.01 12.48 -9.87
C GLU A 194 -12.51 12.53 -9.58
N PRO A 195 -13.42 12.39 -10.56
CA PRO A 195 -14.84 12.52 -10.26
C PRO A 195 -15.35 11.42 -9.33
N MET A 196 -14.79 10.21 -9.44
CA MET A 196 -15.10 9.12 -8.50
C MET A 196 -14.52 9.40 -7.11
N ALA A 197 -13.30 9.92 -7.04
CA ALA A 197 -12.68 10.29 -5.78
C ALA A 197 -13.47 11.37 -5.05
N PHE A 198 -14.02 12.38 -5.75
CA PHE A 198 -14.92 13.36 -5.14
C PHE A 198 -16.14 12.70 -4.50
N GLY A 199 -16.74 11.72 -5.18
CA GLY A 199 -17.82 10.93 -4.59
C GLY A 199 -17.43 10.20 -3.31
N ILE A 200 -16.19 9.72 -3.20
CA ILE A 200 -15.69 9.10 -1.97
C ILE A 200 -15.45 10.17 -0.89
N SER A 201 -14.91 11.32 -1.26
CA SER A 201 -14.66 12.45 -0.36
C SER A 201 -15.95 13.03 0.22
N ASP A 202 -17.05 13.03 -0.53
CA ASP A 202 -18.37 13.45 -0.03
C ASP A 202 -18.85 12.55 1.13
N VAL A 203 -18.47 11.28 1.12
CA VAL A 203 -18.83 10.30 2.17
C VAL A 203 -17.87 10.40 3.35
N PHE A 204 -16.60 10.74 3.11
CA PHE A 204 -15.54 10.82 4.11
C PHE A 204 -14.93 12.23 4.16
N PRO A 205 -15.69 13.24 4.63
CA PRO A 205 -15.30 14.64 4.53
C PRO A 205 -14.06 15.03 5.36
N GLN A 206 -13.65 14.21 6.33
CA GLN A 206 -12.44 14.48 7.13
C GLN A 206 -11.16 13.94 6.47
N ALA A 207 -11.28 13.10 5.44
CA ALA A 207 -10.13 12.55 4.74
C ALA A 207 -9.42 13.61 3.90
N MET A 208 -8.09 13.58 3.88
CA MET A 208 -7.28 14.45 3.02
C MET A 208 -7.52 14.08 1.55
N PHE A 209 -7.70 15.08 0.68
CA PHE A 209 -7.86 14.86 -0.76
C PHE A 209 -6.59 15.26 -1.53
N VAL A 210 -6.09 14.36 -2.37
CA VAL A 210 -4.85 14.54 -3.13
C VAL A 210 -5.09 14.24 -4.61
N HIS A 211 -4.72 15.19 -5.48
CA HIS A 211 -4.67 14.96 -6.92
C HIS A 211 -3.28 14.44 -7.30
N ALA A 212 -3.20 13.35 -8.06
CA ALA A 212 -1.93 12.80 -8.54
C ALA A 212 -2.02 12.42 -10.02
N SER A 213 -1.25 13.05 -10.89
CA SER A 213 -1.13 12.67 -12.31
C SER A 213 -0.11 11.55 -12.51
N SER A 214 0.83 11.43 -11.57
CA SER A 214 1.83 10.36 -11.51
C SER A 214 2.11 9.97 -10.06
N ALA A 215 2.83 8.86 -9.87
CA ALA A 215 3.25 8.45 -8.55
C ALA A 215 4.13 9.51 -7.86
N ASP A 216 4.94 10.26 -8.61
CA ASP A 216 5.85 11.24 -8.02
C ASP A 216 5.13 12.45 -7.41
N ASP A 217 3.88 12.71 -7.78
CA ASP A 217 3.04 13.74 -7.18
C ASP A 217 2.68 13.42 -5.73
N VAL A 218 2.73 12.14 -5.33
CA VAL A 218 2.56 11.75 -3.92
C VAL A 218 3.82 12.09 -3.14
N LYS A 219 3.71 13.04 -2.21
CA LYS A 219 4.80 13.52 -1.35
C LYS A 219 4.66 12.97 0.06
N LYS A 220 5.74 13.07 0.85
CA LYS A 220 5.78 12.54 2.22
C LYS A 220 4.64 13.07 3.09
N HIS A 221 4.34 14.37 3.03
CA HIS A 221 3.28 14.99 3.82
C HIS A 221 1.85 14.55 3.41
N HIS A 222 1.67 13.90 2.25
CA HIS A 222 0.38 13.30 1.87
C HIS A 222 0.11 11.97 2.59
N VAL A 223 1.12 11.33 3.18
CA VAL A 223 0.99 9.99 3.79
C VAL A 223 1.56 9.89 5.20
N GLN A 224 2.42 10.83 5.59
CA GLN A 224 3.03 10.84 6.92
C GLN A 224 1.95 10.98 8.00
N GLY A 225 1.94 10.04 8.94
CA GLY A 225 0.97 10.01 10.05
C GLY A 225 -0.45 9.58 9.65
N GLN A 226 -0.65 9.18 8.39
CA GLN A 226 -1.91 8.63 7.89
C GLN A 226 -1.99 7.14 8.21
N SER A 227 -3.17 6.67 8.59
CA SER A 227 -3.47 5.25 8.83
C SER A 227 -3.91 4.54 7.55
N ASN A 228 -4.62 5.26 6.68
CA ASN A 228 -5.20 4.71 5.45
C ASN A 228 -4.87 5.58 4.23
N VAL A 229 -4.69 4.93 3.08
CA VAL A 229 -4.73 5.56 1.75
C VAL A 229 -5.77 4.86 0.88
N ILE A 230 -6.61 5.65 0.24
CA ILE A 230 -7.59 5.23 -0.77
C ILE A 230 -7.08 5.70 -2.14
N LEU A 231 -6.60 4.79 -2.98
CA LEU A 231 -6.18 5.06 -4.35
C LEU A 231 -7.39 4.91 -5.28
N VAL A 232 -7.72 5.95 -6.04
CA VAL A 232 -8.93 5.97 -6.85
C VAL A 232 -8.60 6.14 -8.33
N ASP A 233 -9.08 5.21 -9.16
CA ASP A 233 -9.01 5.32 -10.61
C ASP A 233 -10.35 4.90 -11.23
N SER A 234 -10.73 5.50 -12.35
CA SER A 234 -11.95 5.11 -13.05
C SER A 234 -11.90 3.68 -13.61
N VAL A 235 -10.75 3.30 -14.19
CA VAL A 235 -10.60 2.05 -14.94
C VAL A 235 -9.20 1.47 -14.74
N ILE A 236 -9.13 0.26 -14.18
CA ILE A 236 -7.89 -0.50 -14.02
C ILE A 236 -7.78 -1.53 -15.14
N ASN A 237 -6.97 -1.21 -16.15
CA ASN A 237 -6.65 -2.13 -17.25
C ASN A 237 -5.51 -3.08 -16.85
N SER A 238 -4.25 -2.64 -16.95
CA SER A 238 -3.09 -3.43 -16.49
C SER A 238 -2.72 -3.17 -15.02
N GLY A 239 -3.29 -2.15 -14.40
CA GLY A 239 -2.92 -1.71 -13.06
C GLY A 239 -1.53 -1.08 -12.93
N LYS A 240 -0.83 -0.80 -14.04
CA LYS A 240 0.53 -0.22 -14.02
C LYS A 240 0.62 1.06 -13.16
N SER A 241 -0.26 2.03 -13.41
CA SER A 241 -0.27 3.31 -12.67
C SER A 241 -0.55 3.10 -11.17
N VAL A 242 -1.45 2.18 -10.84
CA VAL A 242 -1.77 1.85 -9.45
C VAL A 242 -0.59 1.15 -8.76
N ILE A 243 0.14 0.26 -9.45
CA ILE A 243 1.36 -0.37 -8.92
C ILE A 243 2.39 0.70 -8.56
N GLU A 244 2.62 1.67 -9.44
CA GLU A 244 3.57 2.77 -9.20
C GLU A 244 3.17 3.59 -7.97
N LEU A 245 1.88 3.91 -7.83
CA LEU A 245 1.33 4.59 -6.65
C LEU A 245 1.49 3.77 -5.37
N ILE A 246 1.16 2.47 -5.38
CA ILE A 246 1.33 1.58 -4.21
C ILE A 246 2.79 1.59 -3.78
N LYS A 247 3.72 1.37 -4.72
CA LYS A 247 5.16 1.37 -4.42
C LYS A 247 5.62 2.70 -3.84
N ARG A 248 5.13 3.82 -4.37
CA ARG A 248 5.44 5.15 -3.86
C ARG A 248 4.92 5.36 -2.43
N VAL A 249 3.65 5.04 -2.20
CA VAL A 249 3.00 5.18 -0.88
C VAL A 249 3.73 4.35 0.15
N VAL A 250 4.00 3.07 -0.13
CA VAL A 250 4.73 2.18 0.77
C VAL A 250 6.16 2.64 1.04
N ARG A 251 6.83 3.24 0.05
CA ARG A 251 8.16 3.82 0.22
C ARG A 251 8.15 5.01 1.19
N LEU A 252 7.09 5.82 1.13
CA LEU A 252 6.97 7.04 1.94
C LEU A 252 6.43 6.77 3.35
N GLU A 253 5.50 5.82 3.48
CA GLU A 253 4.89 5.39 4.73
C GLU A 253 4.70 3.86 4.74
N PRO A 254 5.66 3.10 5.31
CA PRO A 254 5.65 1.65 5.23
C PRO A 254 4.45 1.00 5.94
N ASN A 255 3.89 1.56 7.00
CA ASN A 255 2.86 0.88 7.80
C ASN A 255 1.42 1.24 7.42
N ILE A 256 1.22 1.96 6.32
CA ILE A 256 -0.10 2.43 5.90
C ILE A 256 -0.97 1.33 5.26
N SER A 257 -2.26 1.35 5.59
CA SER A 257 -3.27 0.48 4.96
C SER A 257 -3.69 1.05 3.61
N ILE A 258 -3.65 0.23 2.55
CA ILE A 258 -3.94 0.68 1.19
C ILE A 258 -5.23 0.03 0.68
N THR A 259 -6.15 0.85 0.20
CA THR A 259 -7.37 0.44 -0.50
C THR A 259 -7.37 1.02 -1.90
N VAL A 260 -7.55 0.19 -2.92
CA VAL A 260 -7.70 0.60 -4.32
C VAL A 260 -9.19 0.55 -4.67
N VAL A 261 -9.73 1.64 -5.23
CA VAL A 261 -11.12 1.75 -5.64
C VAL A 261 -11.20 2.05 -7.13
N ALA A 262 -12.02 1.29 -7.86
CA ALA A 262 -12.26 1.55 -9.27
C ALA A 262 -13.69 1.30 -9.75
N GLY A 263 -14.08 1.96 -10.83
CA GLY A 263 -15.33 1.68 -11.53
C GLY A 263 -15.26 0.36 -12.28
N VAL A 264 -14.18 0.15 -13.04
CA VAL A 264 -13.98 -1.08 -13.81
C VAL A 264 -12.59 -1.63 -13.55
N VAL A 265 -12.50 -2.93 -13.31
CA VAL A 265 -11.24 -3.67 -13.24
C VAL A 265 -11.25 -4.80 -14.25
N GLN A 266 -10.18 -4.92 -15.04
CA GLN A 266 -10.05 -6.04 -15.99
C GLN A 266 -9.73 -7.35 -15.26
N THR A 267 -10.36 -8.44 -15.69
CA THR A 267 -10.20 -9.77 -15.08
C THR A 267 -8.74 -10.23 -15.14
N GLU A 268 -8.03 -9.95 -16.23
CA GLU A 268 -6.61 -10.32 -16.40
C GLU A 268 -5.71 -9.61 -15.38
N ALA A 269 -6.05 -8.38 -14.99
CA ALA A 269 -5.27 -7.60 -14.02
C ALA A 269 -5.19 -8.27 -12.65
N ILE A 270 -6.28 -8.96 -12.29
CA ILE A 270 -6.46 -9.63 -11.00
C ILE A 270 -6.25 -11.14 -11.08
N ALA A 271 -5.92 -11.66 -12.26
CA ALA A 271 -5.61 -13.07 -12.46
C ALA A 271 -4.42 -13.53 -11.62
N GLU A 272 -4.38 -14.82 -11.32
CA GLU A 272 -3.23 -15.41 -10.65
C GLU A 272 -1.97 -15.21 -11.50
N GLY A 273 -0.85 -14.90 -10.85
CA GLY A 273 0.41 -14.62 -11.53
C GLY A 273 0.57 -13.19 -12.08
N HIS A 274 -0.52 -12.44 -12.30
CA HIS A 274 -0.43 -11.08 -12.83
C HIS A 274 0.27 -10.12 -11.85
N LEU A 275 1.10 -9.20 -12.39
CA LEU A 275 1.94 -8.31 -11.59
C LEU A 275 1.12 -7.44 -10.62
N PHE A 276 -0.02 -6.91 -11.07
CA PHE A 276 -0.91 -6.11 -10.23
C PHE A 276 -1.40 -6.90 -9.02
N ALA A 277 -1.94 -8.11 -9.25
CA ALA A 277 -2.39 -8.99 -8.17
C ALA A 277 -1.26 -9.36 -7.20
N LYS A 278 -0.04 -9.62 -7.70
CA LYS A 278 1.14 -9.90 -6.86
C LYS A 278 1.51 -8.72 -5.96
N VAL A 279 1.55 -7.51 -6.52
CA VAL A 279 1.87 -6.27 -5.76
C VAL A 279 0.80 -6.01 -4.70
N MET A 280 -0.48 -6.14 -5.05
CA MET A 280 -1.58 -5.99 -4.10
C MET A 280 -1.44 -6.96 -2.92
N ARG A 281 -1.22 -8.25 -3.18
CA ARG A 281 -1.01 -9.28 -2.15
C ARG A 281 0.21 -9.00 -1.28
N ARG A 282 1.34 -8.66 -1.90
CA ARG A 282 2.61 -8.38 -1.21
C ARG A 282 2.47 -7.25 -0.19
N HIS A 283 1.67 -6.23 -0.51
CA HIS A 283 1.45 -5.09 0.37
C HIS A 283 0.18 -5.19 1.21
N GLY A 284 -0.58 -6.30 1.11
CA GLY A 284 -1.84 -6.48 1.82
C GLY A 284 -2.93 -5.50 1.40
N ALA A 285 -2.86 -4.93 0.19
CA ALA A 285 -3.78 -3.93 -0.29
C ALA A 285 -5.15 -4.54 -0.63
N GLY A 286 -6.23 -3.83 -0.29
CA GLY A 286 -7.59 -4.21 -0.65
C GLY A 286 -8.02 -3.64 -2.00
N LEU A 287 -8.86 -4.36 -2.74
CA LEU A 287 -9.43 -3.94 -4.02
C LEU A 287 -10.95 -3.82 -3.91
N ILE A 288 -11.50 -2.69 -4.36
CA ILE A 288 -12.93 -2.45 -4.48
C ILE A 288 -13.23 -2.09 -5.92
N ALA A 289 -14.20 -2.77 -6.53
CA ALA A 289 -14.61 -2.51 -7.90
C ALA A 289 -16.14 -2.39 -8.01
N LEU A 290 -16.65 -1.45 -8.81
CA LEU A 290 -18.06 -1.51 -9.21
C LEU A 290 -18.31 -2.73 -10.11
N ARG A 291 -17.36 -3.02 -11.02
CA ARG A 291 -17.43 -4.17 -11.92
C ARG A 291 -16.06 -4.75 -12.23
N ILE A 292 -16.01 -6.07 -12.29
CA ILE A 292 -14.94 -6.84 -12.94
C ILE A 292 -15.39 -7.18 -14.38
N SER A 293 -14.53 -6.95 -15.36
CA SER A 293 -14.87 -7.08 -16.78
C SER A 293 -13.83 -7.90 -17.53
N GLU A 294 -14.29 -8.88 -18.30
CA GLU A 294 -13.48 -9.63 -19.29
C GLU A 294 -13.18 -8.81 -20.54
N ASN A 295 -13.97 -7.76 -20.80
CA ASN A 295 -13.74 -6.90 -21.97
C ASN A 295 -12.55 -5.97 -21.71
N LYS A 296 -11.50 -6.15 -22.51
CA LYS A 296 -10.37 -5.23 -22.57
C LYS A 296 -10.66 -4.05 -23.50
N PHE A 297 -11.09 -2.92 -22.94
CA PHE A 297 -11.23 -1.67 -23.70
C PHE A 297 -10.23 -0.63 -23.23
N THR A 298 -9.15 -0.43 -23.98
CA THR A 298 -8.33 0.78 -23.89
C THR A 298 -8.91 1.79 -24.86
N GLY A 299 -9.54 2.86 -24.34
CA GLY A 299 -10.09 3.92 -25.18
C GLY A 299 -9.02 4.47 -26.12
N THR A 300 -9.27 4.41 -27.42
CA THR A 300 -8.53 5.20 -28.41
C THR A 300 -8.86 6.67 -28.19
N LYS A 301 -7.92 7.61 -28.41
CA LYS A 301 -7.96 9.07 -28.09
C LYS A 301 -9.34 9.74 -27.90
N THR A 302 -10.34 9.45 -28.73
CA THR A 302 -11.72 9.98 -28.64
C THR A 302 -12.65 9.33 -27.59
N THR A 303 -12.37 8.09 -27.19
CA THR A 303 -13.14 7.25 -26.24
C THR A 303 -12.45 7.10 -24.88
N ASP A 304 -11.29 7.74 -24.69
CA ASP A 304 -10.60 7.80 -23.40
C ASP A 304 -11.51 8.39 -22.32
N THR A 305 -11.56 7.73 -21.16
CA THR A 305 -12.44 8.12 -20.05
C THR A 305 -12.14 9.55 -19.59
N GLY A 306 -10.86 9.91 -19.45
CA GLY A 306 -10.45 11.27 -19.11
C GLY A 306 -10.94 12.29 -20.13
N ASN A 307 -10.77 12.01 -21.42
CA ASN A 307 -11.22 12.93 -22.47
C ASN A 307 -12.74 13.12 -22.47
N ARG A 308 -13.52 12.07 -22.24
CA ARG A 308 -14.99 12.16 -22.11
C ARG A 308 -15.42 12.92 -20.87
N LEU A 309 -14.73 12.77 -19.74
CA LEU A 309 -15.06 13.47 -18.49
C LEU A 309 -14.91 14.98 -18.59
N PHE A 310 -13.98 15.46 -19.41
CA PHE A 310 -13.65 16.89 -19.53
C PHE A 310 -13.93 17.48 -20.91
N ASN A 311 -14.62 16.75 -21.80
CA ASN A 311 -14.90 17.15 -23.18
C ASN A 311 -13.63 17.56 -23.97
N THR A 312 -12.52 16.87 -23.73
CA THR A 312 -11.21 17.15 -24.36
C THR A 312 -10.89 16.19 -25.52
N THR A 313 -11.92 15.64 -26.18
CA THR A 313 -11.79 14.64 -27.26
C THR A 313 -11.09 15.15 -28.53
N ARG A 314 -10.84 16.45 -28.62
CA ARG A 314 -10.10 17.11 -29.72
C ARG A 314 -8.63 17.41 -29.39
N LEU A 315 -8.18 17.17 -28.16
CA LEU A 315 -6.77 17.30 -27.80
C LEU A 315 -6.03 16.07 -28.33
N ALA A 316 -5.13 16.30 -29.30
CA ALA A 316 -4.35 15.27 -29.99
C ALA A 316 -3.28 14.64 -29.09
#